data_AF-A0A1J8QF64-F1
#
_entry.id   AF-A0A1J8QF64-F1
#
_cell.length_a   1.000
_cell.length_b   1.000
_cell.length_c   1.000
_cell.angle_alpha   90.00
_cell.angle_beta   90.00
_cell.angle_gamma   90.00
#
_symmetry.space_group_name_H-M   'P 1'
#
loop_
_entity.id
_entity.type
_entity.pdbx_description
1 polymer ?
#
loop_
_entity_poly.entity_id
_entity_poly.type
_entity_poly.pdbx_seq_one_letter_code
_entity_poly.pdbx_strand_id
1 'polypeptide(L)'
;MSILAAHFMPPPRPSSSTAITMNIDSTSSRRVPRNKDFHNKYGHRHHSFDPEKAPYPLSYDRQVLELESMDHSFVMHVKKSVSVVEFPDGLPKRSLDLGCGGGTWVLDAAKEWPDCEFVGFDLVNVQVPTSFLEPEVANRVAWVHGNFLTTKLPFDDDEFDHVHMHGLGRGIPENKWGVLFEEVNRILRPGGVVEVLEHDIVFPTLPTWFTAPLRARNKRSDSVHYPNGSHHRVDTLPSSSDIAPLPHDHALLESLYYAVFENRFINLRPTAILPIHFTSTFRRVISAPIVHFRMPTLPPLQALPQPLPPNALLLEASFSSDRSDISTPPHAPPTPRPIAVSFSSTHSSATSKSTSSRESSLFSSIDGSAFTQPTSPADFSPCSPALSCCTTDTLSSETPHVVKKPLYIVDSSAAESTSMGVAPSHSLIPLHEIDKLNERSLAMQLYWSYQSVLACQEAMYEELVDRTRNRTGELAAFGWETDQDLSELESRTKFEILVDRYKRDMQARISLWCSLAELGWSVPPREAMSKAELVEEERLYRAMLEARQYASEEDFHTPCRSVRIFVGYKDL
;
A
#
# COMPACT_ATOMS: atom_id res chain seq x y z
N MET A 1 -46.88 -14.98 44.55
CA MET A 1 -46.69 -15.59 45.89
C MET A 1 -45.76 -16.79 45.75
N SER A 2 -45.04 -17.14 46.83
CA SER A 2 -43.85 -18.02 46.82
C SER A 2 -44.13 -19.52 47.03
N ILE A 3 -43.23 -20.39 46.50
CA ILE A 3 -42.40 -21.47 47.16
C ILE A 3 -43.09 -22.39 48.21
N LEU A 4 -42.96 -23.74 48.30
CA LEU A 4 -42.01 -24.80 47.83
C LEU A 4 -42.69 -25.87 46.89
N ALA A 5 -42.23 -27.13 46.77
CA ALA A 5 -41.05 -27.68 46.06
C ALA A 5 -40.75 -29.17 46.45
N ALA A 6 -40.53 -30.09 45.49
CA ALA A 6 -40.08 -31.49 45.70
C ALA A 6 -39.30 -32.02 44.47
N HIS A 7 -37.97 -32.18 44.54
CA HIS A 7 -37.26 -33.46 44.79
C HIS A 7 -37.19 -34.45 43.61
N PHE A 8 -36.10 -34.38 42.82
CA PHE A 8 -35.53 -35.49 42.05
C PHE A 8 -33.98 -35.37 42.08
N MET A 9 -33.27 -36.48 42.31
CA MET A 9 -31.79 -36.52 42.41
C MET A 9 -31.13 -36.92 41.07
N PRO A 10 -29.98 -36.32 40.70
CA PRO A 10 -29.15 -36.78 39.58
C PRO A 10 -28.02 -37.75 40.01
N PRO A 11 -27.49 -38.58 39.09
CA PRO A 11 -26.38 -39.53 39.30
C PRO A 11 -24.97 -38.85 39.30
N PRO A 12 -23.86 -39.58 39.58
CA PRO A 12 -22.68 -39.00 40.23
C PRO A 12 -21.63 -38.35 39.30
N ARG A 13 -20.78 -37.50 39.89
CA ARG A 13 -19.65 -36.81 39.26
C ARG A 13 -18.40 -37.71 39.12
N PRO A 14 -17.59 -37.56 38.06
CA PRO A 14 -16.21 -38.02 38.04
C PRO A 14 -15.26 -37.10 38.85
N SER A 15 -14.51 -37.73 39.74
CA SER A 15 -13.23 -37.36 40.36
C SER A 15 -12.55 -36.00 40.04
N SER A 16 -12.22 -35.28 41.10
CA SER A 16 -11.24 -34.19 41.15
C SER A 16 -9.79 -34.67 40.94
N SER A 17 -8.95 -33.86 40.29
CA SER A 17 -7.49 -33.91 40.46
C SER A 17 -6.89 -32.51 40.67
N THR A 18 -6.32 -32.33 41.85
CA THR A 18 -5.18 -31.46 42.19
C THR A 18 -5.20 -29.99 41.72
N ALA A 19 -5.68 -29.10 42.59
CA ALA A 19 -5.33 -27.69 42.53
C ALA A 19 -3.84 -27.50 42.87
N ILE A 20 -3.11 -26.73 42.05
CA ILE A 20 -1.75 -26.27 42.36
C ILE A 20 -1.84 -24.81 42.82
N THR A 21 -1.46 -24.58 44.08
CA THR A 21 -1.43 -23.26 44.72
C THR A 21 -0.46 -22.32 44.00
N MET A 22 -0.96 -21.17 43.52
CA MET A 22 -0.09 -20.10 43.04
C MET A 22 0.54 -19.37 44.23
N ASN A 23 1.82 -19.61 44.47
CA ASN A 23 2.60 -18.87 45.45
C ASN A 23 3.06 -17.55 44.82
N ILE A 24 2.67 -16.42 45.41
CA ILE A 24 3.13 -15.09 45.01
C ILE A 24 4.44 -14.80 45.76
N ASP A 25 5.59 -14.95 45.08
CA ASP A 25 6.67 -13.96 45.20
C ASP A 25 7.77 -14.11 44.13
N SER A 26 8.63 -13.09 44.07
CA SER A 26 9.87 -12.92 43.31
C SER A 26 9.78 -12.43 41.85
N THR A 27 10.60 -11.41 41.60
CA THR A 27 10.66 -10.59 40.39
C THR A 27 11.43 -11.28 39.26
N SER A 28 10.69 -11.81 38.27
CA SER A 28 11.25 -12.27 37.00
C SER A 28 10.61 -11.51 35.84
N SER A 29 11.45 -10.80 35.07
CA SER A 29 11.06 -10.21 33.79
C SER A 29 10.54 -11.32 32.87
N ARG A 30 9.21 -11.35 32.64
CA ARG A 30 8.60 -12.22 31.63
C ARG A 30 9.09 -11.77 30.26
N ARG A 31 10.15 -12.40 29.76
CA ARG A 31 10.53 -12.34 28.34
C ARG A 31 9.33 -12.84 27.53
N VAL A 32 8.77 -11.96 26.72
CA VAL A 32 7.77 -12.31 25.70
C VAL A 32 8.33 -13.46 24.86
N PRO A 33 7.58 -14.54 24.59
CA PRO A 33 8.05 -15.61 23.72
C PRO A 33 8.48 -15.04 22.37
N ARG A 34 9.66 -15.41 21.88
CA ARG A 34 10.01 -15.13 20.48
C ARG A 34 9.03 -15.89 19.60
N ASN A 35 8.18 -15.16 18.87
CA ASN A 35 7.35 -15.76 17.83
C ASN A 35 8.28 -16.47 16.85
N LYS A 36 8.13 -17.79 16.70
CA LYS A 36 9.02 -18.60 15.86
C LYS A 36 8.86 -18.29 14.38
N ASP A 37 7.75 -17.64 14.02
CA ASP A 37 7.27 -17.47 12.66
C ASP A 37 7.89 -16.25 11.97
N PHE A 38 8.69 -15.44 12.68
CA PHE A 38 9.29 -14.22 12.14
C PHE A 38 10.79 -14.09 12.42
N HIS A 39 11.49 -13.42 11.50
CA HIS A 39 12.82 -12.85 11.69
C HIS A 39 12.85 -11.42 11.12
N ASN A 40 13.87 -10.62 11.46
CA ASN A 40 14.01 -9.26 10.93
C ASN A 40 15.20 -9.19 9.97
N LYS A 41 14.98 -8.70 8.75
CA LYS A 41 16.01 -8.36 7.76
C LYS A 41 16.16 -6.83 7.74
N TYR A 42 17.32 -6.30 8.15
CA TYR A 42 17.64 -4.87 8.15
C TYR A 42 16.56 -3.94 8.78
N GLY A 43 15.82 -4.44 9.78
CA GLY A 43 14.72 -3.72 10.45
C GLY A 43 13.32 -4.19 10.06
N HIS A 44 13.17 -4.71 8.83
CA HIS A 44 11.90 -5.17 8.27
C HIS A 44 11.55 -6.59 8.75
N ARG A 45 10.30 -6.81 9.19
CA ARG A 45 9.82 -8.12 9.66
C ARG A 45 9.51 -9.03 8.48
N HIS A 46 10.00 -10.26 8.47
CA HIS A 46 9.74 -11.27 7.43
C HIS A 46 9.41 -12.61 8.09
N HIS A 47 8.70 -13.51 7.38
CA HIS A 47 8.43 -14.84 7.90
C HIS A 47 9.70 -15.67 8.04
N SER A 48 9.76 -16.62 8.99
CA SER A 48 10.93 -17.48 9.23
C SER A 48 10.97 -18.76 8.39
N PHE A 49 9.93 -19.02 7.60
CA PHE A 49 9.88 -20.19 6.72
C PHE A 49 10.99 -20.15 5.65
N ASP A 50 11.41 -21.36 5.28
CA ASP A 50 12.32 -21.63 4.18
C ASP A 50 11.77 -21.06 2.85
N PRO A 51 12.52 -20.26 2.08
CA PRO A 51 12.07 -19.68 0.81
C PRO A 51 11.58 -20.70 -0.22
N GLU A 52 12.10 -21.94 -0.22
CA GLU A 52 11.61 -23.00 -1.12
C GLU A 52 10.21 -23.50 -0.74
N LYS A 53 9.82 -23.32 0.53
CA LYS A 53 8.54 -23.76 1.11
C LYS A 53 7.52 -22.65 1.17
N ALA A 54 7.96 -21.42 1.39
CA ALA A 54 7.15 -20.21 1.41
C ALA A 54 7.92 -19.11 0.65
N PRO A 55 7.69 -18.95 -0.66
CA PRO A 55 8.41 -17.98 -1.49
C PRO A 55 7.78 -16.58 -1.42
N TYR A 56 7.17 -16.19 -0.30
CA TYR A 56 6.54 -14.88 -0.16
C TYR A 56 7.61 -13.81 0.15
N PRO A 57 7.85 -12.80 -0.72
CA PRO A 57 9.01 -11.93 -0.59
C PRO A 57 8.72 -10.60 0.15
N LEU A 58 7.48 -10.34 0.55
CA LEU A 58 7.08 -9.08 1.18
C LEU A 58 7.33 -9.08 2.69
N SER A 59 7.62 -7.90 3.25
CA SER A 59 7.67 -7.70 4.69
C SER A 59 6.27 -7.71 5.33
N TYR A 60 6.21 -8.13 6.59
CA TYR A 60 5.05 -8.03 7.49
C TYR A 60 5.16 -6.78 8.37
N ASP A 61 5.69 -5.69 7.81
CA ASP A 61 5.70 -4.41 8.49
C ASP A 61 4.29 -3.81 8.50
N ARG A 62 4.00 -2.99 9.51
CA ARG A 62 2.67 -2.40 9.70
C ARG A 62 2.12 -1.71 8.44
N GLN A 63 2.97 -0.99 7.71
CA GLN A 63 2.57 -0.27 6.49
C GLN A 63 2.17 -1.21 5.33
N VAL A 64 2.67 -2.45 5.31
CA VAL A 64 2.30 -3.46 4.31
C VAL A 64 0.95 -4.11 4.66
N LEU A 65 0.73 -4.43 5.94
CA LEU A 65 -0.58 -4.93 6.42
C LEU A 65 -1.70 -3.87 6.30
N GLU A 66 -1.37 -2.59 6.54
CA GLU A 66 -2.28 -1.47 6.28
C GLU A 66 -2.58 -1.31 4.78
N LEU A 67 -1.68 -1.73 3.89
CA LEU A 67 -1.87 -1.69 2.45
C LEU A 67 -2.91 -2.71 1.96
N GLU A 68 -2.93 -3.91 2.56
CA GLU A 68 -3.97 -4.93 2.33
C GLU A 68 -5.35 -4.43 2.78
N SER A 69 -5.42 -3.83 3.98
CA SER A 69 -6.67 -3.27 4.53
C SER A 69 -7.22 -2.11 3.69
N MET A 70 -6.33 -1.27 3.17
CA MET A 70 -6.68 -0.17 2.26
C MET A 70 -7.17 -0.69 0.91
N ASP A 71 -6.60 -1.79 0.40
CA ASP A 71 -7.07 -2.43 -0.83
C ASP A 71 -8.45 -3.07 -0.66
N HIS A 72 -8.65 -3.82 0.43
CA HIS A 72 -9.96 -4.32 0.81
C HIS A 72 -10.99 -3.18 0.89
N SER A 73 -10.63 -2.05 1.51
CA SER A 73 -11.50 -0.86 1.60
C SER A 73 -11.84 -0.27 0.22
N PHE A 74 -10.90 -0.24 -0.72
CA PHE A 74 -11.15 0.18 -2.10
C PHE A 74 -12.08 -0.79 -2.83
N VAL A 75 -11.83 -2.09 -2.69
CA VAL A 75 -12.66 -3.16 -3.28
C VAL A 75 -14.08 -3.11 -2.73
N MET A 76 -14.26 -2.97 -1.41
CA MET A 76 -15.55 -2.73 -0.75
C MET A 76 -16.24 -1.46 -1.28
N HIS A 77 -15.49 -0.37 -1.44
CA HIS A 77 -16.05 0.87 -1.99
C HIS A 77 -16.56 0.70 -3.43
N VAL A 78 -15.92 -0.12 -4.26
CA VAL A 78 -16.38 -0.41 -5.62
C VAL A 78 -17.53 -1.42 -5.61
N LYS A 79 -17.40 -2.57 -4.94
CA LYS A 79 -18.39 -3.67 -4.91
C LYS A 79 -19.69 -3.31 -4.16
N LYS A 80 -19.61 -2.47 -3.12
CA LYS A 80 -20.67 -2.21 -2.10
C LYS A 80 -21.08 -3.40 -1.23
N SER A 81 -20.36 -4.52 -1.29
CA SER A 81 -20.52 -5.72 -0.46
C SER A 81 -19.17 -6.44 -0.34
N VAL A 82 -19.02 -7.27 0.68
CA VAL A 82 -17.83 -8.12 0.89
C VAL A 82 -17.60 -9.17 -0.21
N SER A 83 -18.61 -9.49 -1.01
CA SER A 83 -18.51 -10.45 -2.12
C SER A 83 -18.96 -9.87 -3.46
N VAL A 84 -18.46 -10.43 -4.58
CA VAL A 84 -19.11 -10.24 -5.91
C VAL A 84 -20.22 -11.25 -6.18
N VAL A 85 -20.41 -12.23 -5.30
CA VAL A 85 -21.39 -13.30 -5.47
C VAL A 85 -22.71 -12.89 -4.85
N GLU A 86 -23.78 -12.92 -5.64
CA GLU A 86 -25.14 -12.82 -5.13
C GLU A 86 -25.59 -14.18 -4.60
N PHE A 87 -26.16 -14.21 -3.40
CA PHE A 87 -26.61 -15.43 -2.71
C PHE A 87 -28.15 -15.46 -2.59
N PRO A 88 -28.89 -15.72 -3.68
CA PRO A 88 -30.36 -15.64 -3.71
C PRO A 88 -31.04 -16.68 -2.80
N ASP A 89 -30.41 -17.85 -2.61
CA ASP A 89 -30.92 -18.94 -1.77
C ASP A 89 -30.53 -18.77 -0.28
N GLY A 90 -29.85 -17.67 0.07
CA GLY A 90 -29.40 -17.33 1.42
C GLY A 90 -27.89 -17.23 1.55
N LEU A 91 -27.42 -16.35 2.44
CA LEU A 91 -26.00 -16.13 2.71
C LEU A 91 -25.28 -17.42 3.17
N PRO A 92 -23.95 -17.53 2.91
CA PRO A 92 -23.13 -18.63 3.43
C PRO A 92 -23.33 -18.86 4.94
N LYS A 93 -23.27 -20.12 5.38
CA LYS A 93 -23.21 -20.48 6.79
C LYS A 93 -21.79 -20.69 7.28
N ARG A 94 -20.88 -21.05 6.37
CA ARG A 94 -19.45 -21.14 6.68
C ARG A 94 -18.57 -20.68 5.52
N SER A 95 -17.69 -19.72 5.81
CA SER A 95 -16.77 -19.11 4.85
C SER A 95 -15.31 -19.24 5.28
N LEU A 96 -14.43 -19.50 4.31
CA LEU A 96 -12.98 -19.42 4.47
C LEU A 96 -12.45 -18.16 3.77
N ASP A 97 -11.51 -17.46 4.40
CA ASP A 97 -10.63 -16.48 3.76
C ASP A 97 -9.22 -17.08 3.73
N LEU A 98 -8.71 -17.37 2.53
CA LEU A 98 -7.48 -18.13 2.33
C LEU A 98 -6.33 -17.17 1.99
N GLY A 99 -5.32 -17.12 2.86
CA GLY A 99 -4.29 -16.07 2.88
C GLY A 99 -4.86 -14.75 3.40
N CYS A 100 -5.55 -14.80 4.55
CA CYS A 100 -6.35 -13.67 5.05
C CYS A 100 -5.53 -12.45 5.50
N GLY A 101 -4.20 -12.51 5.53
CA GLY A 101 -3.33 -11.40 5.91
C GLY A 101 -3.68 -10.86 7.29
N GLY A 102 -3.91 -9.55 7.42
CA GLY A 102 -4.39 -8.92 8.65
C GLY A 102 -5.79 -9.37 9.15
N GLY A 103 -6.55 -10.11 8.33
CA GLY A 103 -7.91 -10.59 8.63
C GLY A 103 -9.03 -9.59 8.36
N THR A 104 -8.75 -8.49 7.65
CA THR A 104 -9.69 -7.37 7.46
C THR A 104 -10.99 -7.80 6.77
N TRP A 105 -10.91 -8.60 5.69
CA TRP A 105 -12.09 -9.11 5.00
C TRP A 105 -12.98 -9.95 5.93
N VAL A 106 -12.39 -10.89 6.70
CA VAL A 106 -13.12 -11.71 7.67
C VAL A 106 -13.88 -10.86 8.69
N LEU A 107 -13.27 -9.79 9.20
CA LEU A 107 -13.90 -8.95 10.22
C LEU A 107 -15.05 -8.10 9.68
N ASP A 108 -15.00 -7.66 8.43
CA ASP A 108 -16.09 -6.92 7.80
C ASP A 108 -17.19 -7.86 7.27
N ALA A 109 -16.83 -9.01 6.71
CA ALA A 109 -17.78 -10.05 6.31
C ALA A 109 -18.53 -10.64 7.51
N ALA A 110 -17.89 -10.77 8.68
CA ALA A 110 -18.56 -11.18 9.91
C ALA A 110 -19.62 -10.18 10.40
N LYS A 111 -19.55 -8.89 10.01
CA LYS A 111 -20.58 -7.89 10.31
C LYS A 111 -21.70 -7.91 9.27
N GLU A 112 -21.38 -8.13 8.00
CA GLU A 112 -22.36 -8.19 6.91
C GLU A 112 -23.18 -9.49 6.94
N TRP A 113 -22.56 -10.62 7.32
CA TRP A 113 -23.18 -11.95 7.39
C TRP A 113 -23.23 -12.45 8.85
N PRO A 114 -24.24 -12.06 9.64
CA PRO A 114 -24.30 -12.36 11.08
C PRO A 114 -24.48 -13.85 11.40
N ASP A 115 -25.10 -14.62 10.50
CA ASP A 115 -25.34 -16.06 10.65
C ASP A 115 -24.20 -16.94 10.09
N CYS A 116 -23.10 -16.36 9.62
CA CYS A 116 -21.98 -17.09 9.04
C CYS A 116 -20.85 -17.28 10.06
N GLU A 117 -20.28 -18.48 10.10
CA GLU A 117 -18.99 -18.77 10.73
C GLU A 117 -17.85 -18.50 9.74
N PHE A 118 -16.73 -17.98 10.24
CA PHE A 118 -15.58 -17.57 9.44
C PHE A 118 -14.30 -18.23 9.92
N VAL A 119 -13.53 -18.73 8.97
CA VAL A 119 -12.15 -19.14 9.18
C VAL A 119 -11.25 -18.22 8.36
N GLY A 120 -10.28 -17.59 9.00
CA GLY A 120 -9.16 -16.95 8.30
C GLY A 120 -7.94 -17.84 8.37
N PHE A 121 -7.43 -18.28 7.23
CA PHE A 121 -6.22 -19.08 7.13
C PHE A 121 -5.06 -18.24 6.62
N ASP A 122 -3.91 -18.24 7.30
CA ASP A 122 -2.70 -17.54 6.82
C ASP A 122 -1.42 -18.35 7.10
N LEU A 123 -0.31 -17.96 6.47
CA LEU A 123 1.01 -18.51 6.75
C LEU A 123 1.50 -18.14 8.17
N VAL A 124 1.14 -16.94 8.65
CA VAL A 124 1.65 -16.39 9.92
C VAL A 124 0.57 -15.70 10.74
N ASN A 125 0.81 -15.63 12.06
CA ASN A 125 -0.07 -14.95 12.99
C ASN A 125 0.20 -13.43 13.02
N VAL A 126 -0.57 -12.69 12.21
CA VAL A 126 -0.59 -11.21 12.14
C VAL A 126 -1.98 -10.60 12.39
N GLN A 127 -2.99 -11.44 12.57
CA GLN A 127 -4.39 -11.03 12.70
C GLN A 127 -4.66 -10.39 14.07
N VAL A 128 -5.74 -9.60 14.17
CA VAL A 128 -6.19 -9.05 15.44
C VAL A 128 -6.58 -10.19 16.40
N PRO A 129 -6.02 -10.27 17.63
CA PRO A 129 -6.39 -11.32 18.57
C PRO A 129 -7.88 -11.21 18.92
N THR A 130 -8.60 -12.34 18.93
CA THR A 130 -10.06 -12.37 19.10
C THR A 130 -10.56 -11.75 20.41
N SER A 131 -9.69 -11.66 21.43
CA SER A 131 -9.96 -10.94 22.69
C SER A 131 -10.14 -9.42 22.56
N PHE A 132 -9.78 -8.82 21.43
CA PHE A 132 -10.02 -7.40 21.11
C PHE A 132 -11.25 -7.17 20.23
N LEU A 133 -11.93 -8.24 19.80
CA LEU A 133 -13.12 -8.18 18.97
C LEU A 133 -14.39 -8.16 19.85
N GLU A 134 -15.48 -7.66 19.29
CA GLU A 134 -16.80 -7.75 19.93
C GLU A 134 -17.22 -9.23 20.06
N PRO A 135 -17.82 -9.66 21.18
CA PRO A 135 -18.13 -11.08 21.41
C PRO A 135 -18.95 -11.76 20.30
N GLU A 136 -19.87 -11.02 19.67
CA GLU A 136 -20.72 -11.51 18.57
C GLU A 136 -19.96 -11.81 17.28
N VAL A 137 -18.79 -11.17 17.08
CA VAL A 137 -17.85 -11.48 16.00
C VAL A 137 -16.83 -12.52 16.47
N ALA A 138 -16.25 -12.33 17.66
CA ALA A 138 -15.22 -13.21 18.22
C ALA A 138 -15.66 -14.68 18.31
N ASN A 139 -16.93 -14.94 18.63
CA ASN A 139 -17.48 -16.29 18.75
C ASN A 139 -17.66 -17.01 17.39
N ARG A 140 -17.55 -16.30 16.26
CA ARG A 140 -17.74 -16.84 14.90
C ARG A 140 -16.48 -16.79 14.05
N VAL A 141 -15.38 -16.22 14.55
CA VAL A 141 -14.12 -16.07 13.81
C VAL A 141 -13.03 -16.97 14.40
N ALA A 142 -12.48 -17.86 13.57
CA ALA A 142 -11.33 -18.68 13.90
C ALA A 142 -10.11 -18.31 13.03
N TRP A 143 -8.97 -18.06 13.65
CA TRP A 143 -7.69 -17.88 12.96
C TRP A 143 -6.94 -19.22 12.93
N VAL A 144 -6.52 -19.65 11.75
CA VAL A 144 -5.78 -20.91 11.51
C VAL A 144 -4.48 -20.58 10.78
N HIS A 145 -3.38 -21.21 11.19
CA HIS A 145 -2.05 -20.93 10.63
C HIS A 145 -1.41 -22.17 10.03
N GLY A 146 -0.87 -22.07 8.81
CA GLY A 146 -0.22 -23.18 8.13
C GLY A 146 0.25 -22.84 6.72
N ASN A 147 0.93 -23.78 6.06
CA ASN A 147 1.50 -23.57 4.73
C ASN A 147 0.87 -24.50 3.69
N PHE A 148 -0.15 -23.99 2.99
CA PHE A 148 -0.88 -24.73 1.96
C PHE A 148 -0.04 -25.12 0.71
N LEU A 149 1.18 -24.59 0.54
CA LEU A 149 2.09 -25.02 -0.54
C LEU A 149 2.84 -26.32 -0.22
N THR A 150 2.87 -26.71 1.06
CA THR A 150 3.63 -27.86 1.59
C THR A 150 2.79 -28.89 2.32
N THR A 151 1.64 -28.49 2.88
CA THR A 151 0.72 -29.36 3.61
C THR A 151 -0.71 -29.15 3.13
N LYS A 152 -1.48 -30.23 3.05
CA LYS A 152 -2.93 -30.22 2.83
C LYS A 152 -3.63 -29.22 3.77
N LEU A 153 -4.71 -28.57 3.33
CA LEU A 153 -5.47 -27.69 4.22
C LEU A 153 -6.08 -28.52 5.38
N PRO A 154 -6.05 -28.03 6.64
CA PRO A 154 -6.46 -28.77 7.83
C PRO A 154 -7.99 -28.77 8.02
N PHE A 155 -8.70 -29.01 6.92
CA PHE A 155 -10.13 -28.88 6.75
C PHE A 155 -10.66 -30.16 6.10
N ASP A 156 -11.85 -30.59 6.53
CA ASP A 156 -12.56 -31.75 6.00
C ASP A 156 -13.03 -31.49 4.56
N ASP A 157 -13.45 -32.55 3.88
CA ASP A 157 -14.10 -32.44 2.57
C ASP A 157 -15.51 -31.85 2.77
N ASP A 158 -15.99 -31.02 1.84
CA ASP A 158 -17.33 -30.41 1.89
C ASP A 158 -17.62 -29.58 3.18
N GLU A 159 -16.61 -28.84 3.67
CA GLU A 159 -16.67 -28.08 4.92
C GLU A 159 -17.25 -26.65 4.76
N PHE A 160 -16.98 -25.97 3.64
CA PHE A 160 -17.30 -24.55 3.42
C PHE A 160 -18.34 -24.31 2.31
N ASP A 161 -19.22 -23.33 2.50
CA ASP A 161 -20.15 -22.88 1.45
C ASP A 161 -19.48 -21.84 0.53
N HIS A 162 -18.52 -21.07 1.07
CA HIS A 162 -17.82 -19.98 0.39
C HIS A 162 -16.31 -19.98 0.69
N VAL A 163 -15.48 -19.70 -0.31
CA VAL A 163 -14.04 -19.45 -0.17
C VAL A 163 -13.67 -18.13 -0.85
N HIS A 164 -13.08 -17.21 -0.08
CA HIS A 164 -12.51 -15.95 -0.56
C HIS A 164 -10.99 -16.10 -0.74
N MET A 165 -10.46 -15.55 -1.84
CA MET A 165 -9.02 -15.48 -2.13
C MET A 165 -8.71 -14.09 -2.71
N HIS A 166 -7.78 -13.34 -2.10
CA HIS A 166 -7.42 -11.99 -2.55
C HIS A 166 -5.90 -11.77 -2.51
N GLY A 167 -5.28 -11.59 -3.68
CA GLY A 167 -3.88 -11.13 -3.79
C GLY A 167 -2.80 -12.15 -3.46
N LEU A 168 -3.10 -13.44 -3.55
CA LEU A 168 -2.16 -14.53 -3.26
C LEU A 168 -1.12 -14.74 -4.37
N GLY A 169 -1.31 -14.11 -5.54
CA GLY A 169 -0.37 -14.06 -6.67
C GLY A 169 1.10 -13.79 -6.30
N ARG A 170 1.35 -13.11 -5.18
CA ARG A 170 2.71 -12.75 -4.72
C ARG A 170 3.42 -13.81 -3.88
N GLY A 171 2.76 -14.92 -3.54
CA GLY A 171 3.32 -15.98 -2.70
C GLY A 171 3.21 -17.40 -3.27
N ILE A 172 2.55 -17.58 -4.42
CA ILE A 172 2.23 -18.90 -4.98
C ILE A 172 2.97 -19.11 -6.32
N PRO A 173 3.91 -20.07 -6.39
CA PRO A 173 4.55 -20.47 -7.64
C PRO A 173 3.54 -20.95 -8.70
N GLU A 174 3.83 -20.69 -9.97
CA GLU A 174 2.93 -20.99 -11.10
C GLU A 174 2.47 -22.46 -11.12
N ASN A 175 3.39 -23.39 -10.85
CA ASN A 175 3.12 -24.84 -10.80
C ASN A 175 2.33 -25.31 -9.56
N LYS A 176 2.00 -24.43 -8.61
CA LYS A 176 1.25 -24.77 -7.38
C LYS A 176 -0.23 -24.44 -7.45
N TRP A 177 -0.67 -23.59 -8.39
CA TRP A 177 -2.06 -23.14 -8.49
C TRP A 177 -3.07 -24.25 -8.74
N GLY A 178 -2.76 -25.23 -9.60
CA GLY A 178 -3.64 -26.37 -9.85
C GLY A 178 -3.93 -27.17 -8.58
N VAL A 179 -2.89 -27.52 -7.83
CA VAL A 179 -3.00 -28.26 -6.55
C VAL A 179 -3.75 -27.44 -5.50
N LEU A 180 -3.55 -26.13 -5.44
CA LEU A 180 -4.29 -25.27 -4.52
C LEU A 180 -5.78 -25.22 -4.88
N PHE A 181 -6.13 -25.09 -6.16
CA PHE A 181 -7.51 -25.11 -6.60
C PHE A 181 -8.19 -26.47 -6.40
N GLU A 182 -7.47 -27.58 -6.56
CA GLU A 182 -7.96 -28.93 -6.19
C GLU A 182 -8.28 -29.02 -4.69
N GLU A 183 -7.41 -28.49 -3.82
CA GLU A 183 -7.68 -28.43 -2.37
C GLU A 183 -8.84 -27.50 -2.01
N VAL A 184 -8.97 -26.35 -2.67
CA VAL A 184 -10.13 -25.43 -2.50
C VAL A 184 -11.43 -26.10 -2.95
N ASN A 185 -11.41 -26.83 -4.08
CA ASN A 185 -12.57 -27.60 -4.55
C ASN A 185 -12.97 -28.70 -3.57
N ARG A 186 -11.99 -29.41 -2.99
CA ARG A 186 -12.24 -30.46 -2.00
C ARG A 186 -12.96 -29.93 -0.76
N ILE A 187 -12.51 -28.82 -0.18
CA ILE A 187 -13.09 -28.25 1.05
C ILE A 187 -14.40 -27.48 0.82
N LEU A 188 -14.67 -27.04 -0.41
CA LEU A 188 -15.97 -26.49 -0.77
C LEU A 188 -17.03 -27.58 -0.77
N ARG A 189 -18.24 -27.25 -0.36
CA ARG A 189 -19.44 -28.09 -0.48
C ARG A 189 -19.91 -28.22 -1.93
N PRO A 190 -20.70 -29.24 -2.29
CA PRO A 190 -21.32 -29.32 -3.59
C PRO A 190 -22.19 -28.08 -3.85
N GLY A 191 -22.01 -27.43 -5.00
CA GLY A 191 -22.63 -26.13 -5.30
C GLY A 191 -22.03 -24.91 -4.57
N GLY A 192 -21.08 -25.11 -3.64
CA GLY A 192 -20.32 -24.05 -2.98
C GLY A 192 -19.44 -23.25 -3.96
N VAL A 193 -19.04 -22.06 -3.55
CA VAL A 193 -18.46 -21.04 -4.45
C VAL A 193 -17.10 -20.53 -3.96
N VAL A 194 -16.19 -20.30 -4.89
CA VAL A 194 -14.93 -19.56 -4.67
C VAL A 194 -14.94 -18.27 -5.48
N GLU A 195 -14.63 -17.14 -4.83
CA GLU A 195 -14.30 -15.88 -5.50
C GLU A 195 -12.81 -15.57 -5.35
N VAL A 196 -12.20 -15.09 -6.44
CA VAL A 196 -10.77 -14.77 -6.50
C VAL A 196 -10.60 -13.36 -7.06
N LEU A 197 -9.82 -12.53 -6.35
CA LEU A 197 -9.38 -11.20 -6.80
C LEU A 197 -7.85 -11.16 -6.83
N GLU A 198 -7.27 -10.92 -8.00
CA GLU A 198 -5.81 -10.94 -8.19
C GLU A 198 -5.30 -9.69 -8.91
N HIS A 199 -4.01 -9.41 -8.66
CA HIS A 199 -3.30 -8.22 -9.14
C HIS A 199 -2.06 -8.64 -9.92
N ASP A 200 -1.78 -7.96 -11.04
CA ASP A 200 -0.49 -8.15 -11.69
C ASP A 200 0.66 -7.61 -10.83
N ILE A 201 1.81 -8.26 -10.95
CA ILE A 201 3.05 -7.86 -10.28
C ILE A 201 3.73 -6.82 -11.18
N VAL A 202 3.34 -5.56 -10.99
CA VAL A 202 3.83 -4.41 -11.78
C VAL A 202 4.85 -3.61 -10.98
N PHE A 203 5.97 -3.25 -11.61
CA PHE A 203 6.81 -2.14 -11.16
C PHE A 203 6.29 -0.86 -11.83
N PRO A 204 5.75 0.13 -11.08
CA PRO A 204 5.29 1.37 -11.70
C PRO A 204 6.49 2.18 -12.19
N THR A 205 6.72 2.18 -13.49
CA THR A 205 7.85 2.90 -14.10
C THR A 205 7.51 4.38 -14.32
N LEU A 206 8.32 5.28 -13.78
CA LEU A 206 8.18 6.72 -14.00
C LEU A 206 8.81 7.10 -15.35
N PRO A 207 8.06 7.82 -16.21
CA PRO A 207 8.54 8.11 -17.55
C PRO A 207 9.64 9.17 -17.54
N THR A 208 10.56 9.11 -18.51
CA THR A 208 11.76 9.96 -18.57
C THR A 208 11.43 11.45 -18.67
N TRP A 209 10.30 11.82 -19.28
CA TRP A 209 9.84 13.23 -19.30
C TRP A 209 9.51 13.79 -17.90
N PHE A 210 9.21 12.92 -16.93
CA PHE A 210 9.01 13.30 -15.53
C PHE A 210 10.32 13.29 -14.75
N THR A 211 11.16 12.27 -14.92
CA THR A 211 12.39 12.13 -14.12
C THR A 211 13.54 13.02 -14.60
N ALA A 212 13.72 13.22 -15.92
CA ALA A 212 14.85 13.99 -16.44
C ALA A 212 14.90 15.45 -15.93
N PRO A 213 13.78 16.21 -15.80
CA PRO A 213 13.77 17.49 -15.10
C PRO A 213 14.29 17.40 -13.65
N LEU A 214 13.93 16.37 -12.88
CA LEU A 214 14.42 16.13 -11.51
C LEU A 214 15.92 15.77 -11.46
N ARG A 215 16.56 15.51 -12.60
CA ARG A 215 18.01 15.24 -12.74
C ARG A 215 18.78 16.37 -13.42
N ALA A 216 18.08 17.33 -14.03
CA ALA A 216 18.65 18.50 -14.66
C ALA A 216 19.22 19.46 -13.61
N ARG A 217 20.42 19.11 -13.08
CA ARG A 217 21.22 19.98 -12.22
C ARG A 217 21.36 21.34 -12.89
N ASN A 218 21.13 22.41 -12.14
CA ASN A 218 21.59 23.73 -12.54
C ASN A 218 23.10 23.65 -12.76
N LYS A 219 23.52 23.66 -14.04
CA LYS A 219 24.89 24.01 -14.40
C LYS A 219 25.08 25.41 -13.83
N ARG A 220 25.80 25.53 -12.72
CA ARG A 220 26.44 26.80 -12.38
C ARG A 220 27.23 27.17 -13.62
N SER A 221 26.93 28.32 -14.18
CA SER A 221 27.77 28.92 -15.20
C SER A 221 29.14 29.13 -14.55
N ASP A 222 30.12 28.29 -14.85
CA ASP A 222 31.51 28.42 -14.39
C ASP A 222 32.23 29.62 -15.06
N SER A 223 31.48 30.69 -15.33
CA SER A 223 31.98 32.03 -15.60
C SER A 223 32.40 32.70 -14.28
N VAL A 224 33.39 32.11 -13.60
CA VAL A 224 34.15 32.84 -12.57
C VAL A 224 34.96 33.89 -13.32
N HIS A 225 34.44 35.12 -13.36
CA HIS A 225 35.14 36.25 -13.96
C HIS A 225 36.32 36.65 -13.07
N TYR A 226 37.49 36.07 -13.34
CA TYR A 226 38.74 36.57 -12.77
C TYR A 226 39.06 37.97 -13.33
N PRO A 227 39.64 38.90 -12.55
CA PRO A 227 39.94 40.28 -12.99
C PRO A 227 40.99 40.42 -14.11
N ASN A 228 41.41 39.33 -14.76
CA ASN A 228 42.56 39.32 -15.67
C ASN A 228 42.37 38.40 -16.89
N GLY A 229 41.21 38.49 -17.56
CA GLY A 229 41.04 38.16 -18.99
C GLY A 229 41.31 36.71 -19.48
N SER A 230 41.75 35.79 -18.64
CA SER A 230 42.17 34.44 -19.02
C SER A 230 41.03 33.43 -18.90
N HIS A 231 40.44 33.08 -20.03
CA HIS A 231 39.53 31.93 -20.12
C HIS A 231 40.32 30.62 -20.06
N HIS A 232 40.51 30.06 -18.87
CA HIS A 232 40.78 28.63 -18.76
C HIS A 232 39.51 27.87 -19.14
N ARG A 233 39.52 27.21 -20.30
CA ARG A 233 38.61 26.09 -20.53
C ARG A 233 38.91 25.05 -19.46
N VAL A 234 37.96 24.81 -18.57
CA VAL A 234 37.97 23.59 -17.75
C VAL A 234 37.82 22.44 -18.73
N ASP A 235 38.79 21.53 -18.74
CA ASP A 235 38.73 20.35 -19.60
C ASP A 235 37.44 19.59 -19.33
N THR A 236 36.68 19.36 -20.40
CA THR A 236 35.47 18.55 -20.33
C THR A 236 35.90 17.16 -19.91
N LEU A 237 35.53 16.73 -18.70
CA LEU A 237 35.64 15.32 -18.31
C LEU A 237 35.05 14.48 -19.44
N PRO A 238 35.75 13.45 -19.93
CA PRO A 238 35.22 12.60 -20.97
C PRO A 238 33.92 11.99 -20.45
N SER A 239 32.83 12.25 -21.15
CA SER A 239 31.60 11.47 -20.92
C SER A 239 31.94 10.01 -21.17
N SER A 240 31.75 9.16 -20.17
CA SER A 240 31.77 7.71 -20.34
C SER A 240 30.61 7.30 -21.26
N SER A 241 30.87 7.35 -22.57
CA SER A 241 29.85 7.31 -23.62
C SER A 241 29.89 6.02 -24.44
N ASP A 242 30.08 4.89 -23.75
CA ASP A 242 30.02 3.53 -24.32
C ASP A 242 28.90 2.67 -23.69
N ILE A 243 28.18 3.17 -22.67
CA ILE A 243 27.03 2.49 -22.07
C ILE A 243 25.75 2.98 -22.76
N ALA A 244 24.94 2.04 -23.26
CA ALA A 244 23.64 2.36 -23.85
C ALA A 244 22.74 3.08 -22.82
N PRO A 245 21.94 4.09 -23.22
CA PRO A 245 21.08 4.80 -22.29
C PRO A 245 20.08 3.84 -21.63
N LEU A 246 19.95 3.93 -20.29
CA LEU A 246 18.98 3.15 -19.53
C LEU A 246 17.55 3.47 -20.01
N PRO A 247 16.62 2.49 -19.98
CA PRO A 247 15.23 2.73 -20.38
C PRO A 247 14.53 3.77 -19.48
N HIS A 248 14.89 3.83 -18.19
CA HIS A 248 14.43 4.84 -17.23
C HIS A 248 15.35 4.94 -16.00
N ASP A 249 15.13 5.97 -15.16
CA ASP A 249 15.90 6.29 -13.94
C ASP A 249 16.01 5.15 -12.91
N HIS A 250 15.11 4.16 -12.94
CA HIS A 250 14.98 3.10 -11.93
C HIS A 250 15.15 1.68 -12.50
N ALA A 251 15.68 1.54 -13.71
CA ALA A 251 15.76 0.27 -14.43
C ALA A 251 16.43 -0.88 -13.64
N LEU A 252 17.41 -0.58 -12.78
CA LEU A 252 18.02 -1.57 -11.89
C LEU A 252 17.03 -2.09 -10.83
N LEU A 253 16.26 -1.19 -10.18
CA LEU A 253 15.26 -1.59 -9.19
C LEU A 253 14.12 -2.38 -9.83
N GLU A 254 13.68 -2.00 -11.03
CA GLU A 254 12.72 -2.77 -11.81
C GLU A 254 13.25 -4.18 -12.11
N SER A 255 14.48 -4.29 -12.62
CA SER A 255 15.12 -5.57 -12.91
C SER A 255 15.30 -6.46 -11.67
N LEU A 256 15.63 -5.88 -10.52
CA LEU A 256 15.70 -6.60 -9.25
C LEU A 256 14.31 -7.04 -8.78
N TYR A 257 13.31 -6.16 -8.87
CA TYR A 257 11.93 -6.45 -8.45
C TYR A 257 11.31 -7.61 -9.23
N TYR A 258 11.44 -7.66 -10.56
CA TYR A 258 10.90 -8.79 -11.32
C TYR A 258 11.66 -10.09 -11.05
N ALA A 259 12.99 -10.05 -10.93
CA ALA A 259 13.78 -11.23 -10.62
C ALA A 259 13.46 -11.85 -9.24
N VAL A 260 12.99 -11.06 -8.27
CA VAL A 260 12.46 -11.60 -7.00
C VAL A 260 11.39 -12.65 -7.28
N PHE A 261 10.42 -12.37 -8.16
CA PHE A 261 9.31 -13.28 -8.44
C PHE A 261 9.70 -14.38 -9.43
N GLU A 262 10.47 -14.06 -10.47
CA GLU A 262 10.94 -15.03 -11.47
C GLU A 262 11.79 -16.14 -10.84
N ASN A 263 12.76 -15.80 -9.98
CA ASN A 263 13.61 -16.78 -9.28
C ASN A 263 12.84 -17.59 -8.22
N ARG A 264 11.64 -17.14 -7.85
CA ARG A 264 10.69 -17.83 -6.97
C ARG A 264 9.62 -18.62 -7.75
N PHE A 265 9.74 -18.67 -9.08
CA PHE A 265 8.79 -19.30 -10.01
C PHE A 265 7.35 -18.74 -9.90
N ILE A 266 7.22 -17.47 -9.54
CA ILE A 266 5.96 -16.75 -9.39
C ILE A 266 5.67 -15.98 -10.68
N ASN A 267 4.47 -16.16 -11.23
CA ASN A 267 4.06 -15.51 -12.47
C ASN A 267 3.75 -14.02 -12.25
N LEU A 268 4.26 -13.14 -13.13
CA LEU A 268 4.05 -11.69 -13.01
C LEU A 268 2.64 -11.22 -13.45
N ARG A 269 1.88 -12.06 -14.15
CA ARG A 269 0.54 -11.75 -14.71
C ARG A 269 -0.53 -12.78 -14.28
N PRO A 270 -0.78 -12.95 -12.97
CA PRO A 270 -1.85 -13.84 -12.49
C PRO A 270 -3.23 -13.49 -13.06
N THR A 271 -3.50 -12.22 -13.39
CA THR A 271 -4.78 -11.82 -14.00
C THR A 271 -5.03 -12.47 -15.37
N ALA A 272 -3.96 -12.80 -16.11
CA ALA A 272 -4.05 -13.47 -17.40
C ALA A 272 -4.07 -15.01 -17.27
N ILE A 273 -3.23 -15.56 -16.40
CA ILE A 273 -2.96 -17.02 -16.36
C ILE A 273 -3.96 -17.78 -15.48
N LEU A 274 -4.34 -17.25 -14.31
CA LEU A 274 -5.09 -18.01 -13.31
C LEU A 274 -6.47 -18.51 -13.77
N PRO A 275 -7.26 -17.78 -14.59
CA PRO A 275 -8.51 -18.29 -15.12
C PRO A 275 -8.37 -19.61 -15.89
N ILE A 276 -7.21 -19.87 -16.51
CA ILE A 276 -6.94 -21.14 -17.22
C ILE A 276 -6.90 -22.29 -16.21
N HIS A 277 -6.06 -22.20 -15.16
CA HIS A 277 -6.00 -23.19 -14.07
C HIS A 277 -7.31 -23.32 -13.29
N PHE A 278 -8.08 -22.24 -13.21
CA PHE A 278 -9.34 -22.20 -12.48
C PHE A 278 -10.46 -22.95 -13.24
N THR A 279 -10.52 -22.81 -14.57
CA THR A 279 -11.52 -23.51 -15.41
C THR A 279 -11.33 -25.02 -15.51
N SER A 280 -10.14 -25.57 -15.23
CA SER A 280 -9.96 -27.02 -15.14
C SER A 280 -10.62 -27.65 -13.91
N THR A 281 -10.84 -26.86 -12.85
CA THR A 281 -11.22 -27.37 -11.52
C THR A 281 -12.64 -26.94 -11.10
N PHE A 282 -13.10 -25.76 -11.52
CA PHE A 282 -14.42 -25.24 -11.15
C PHE A 282 -15.38 -25.16 -12.34
N ARG A 283 -16.68 -25.21 -12.05
CA ARG A 283 -17.76 -25.02 -13.04
C ARG A 283 -18.38 -23.63 -12.95
N ARG A 284 -19.19 -23.31 -13.96
CA ARG A 284 -19.92 -22.04 -14.09
C ARG A 284 -18.98 -20.83 -13.87
N VAL A 285 -17.75 -20.94 -14.38
CA VAL A 285 -16.71 -19.93 -14.16
C VAL A 285 -17.12 -18.63 -14.86
N ILE A 286 -17.26 -17.58 -14.07
CA ILE A 286 -17.48 -16.22 -14.56
C ILE A 286 -16.16 -15.48 -14.35
N SER A 287 -15.61 -14.91 -15.41
CA SER A 287 -14.36 -14.17 -15.34
C SER A 287 -14.57 -12.76 -15.87
N ALA A 288 -14.29 -11.75 -15.04
CA ALA A 288 -14.35 -10.37 -15.45
C ALA A 288 -13.22 -10.05 -16.46
N PRO A 289 -13.39 -9.02 -17.30
CA PRO A 289 -12.28 -8.37 -17.98
C PRO A 289 -11.20 -7.89 -17.01
N ILE A 290 -9.97 -7.71 -17.50
CA ILE A 290 -8.89 -7.09 -16.70
C ILE A 290 -9.14 -5.58 -16.65
N VAL A 291 -9.03 -4.99 -15.46
CA VAL A 291 -9.13 -3.54 -15.26
C VAL A 291 -7.72 -2.99 -15.00
N HIS A 292 -7.24 -2.20 -15.96
CA HIS A 292 -5.93 -1.55 -15.91
C HIS A 292 -6.09 -0.09 -15.46
N PHE A 293 -5.59 0.26 -14.28
CA PHE A 293 -5.56 1.64 -13.78
C PHE A 293 -4.34 2.38 -14.34
N ARG A 294 -4.57 3.52 -14.96
CA ARG A 294 -3.51 4.33 -15.60
C ARG A 294 -2.65 5.04 -14.56
N MET A 295 -1.41 5.38 -14.94
CA MET A 295 -0.60 6.32 -14.17
C MET A 295 -1.34 7.65 -13.93
N PRO A 296 -1.34 8.21 -12.70
CA PRO A 296 -1.94 9.50 -12.43
C PRO A 296 -1.28 10.62 -13.23
N THR A 297 -2.03 11.70 -13.43
CA THR A 297 -1.61 12.95 -14.08
C THR A 297 -0.43 13.59 -13.33
N LEU A 298 0.22 14.59 -13.96
CA LEU A 298 1.19 15.41 -13.24
C LEU A 298 0.42 16.31 -12.25
N PRO A 299 0.72 16.26 -10.94
CA PRO A 299 0.04 17.08 -9.94
C PRO A 299 0.34 18.57 -10.15
N PRO A 300 -0.61 19.48 -9.82
CA PRO A 300 -0.39 20.93 -9.92
C PRO A 300 0.71 21.41 -8.96
N LEU A 301 1.21 22.64 -9.16
CA LEU A 301 2.07 23.30 -8.16
C LEU A 301 1.31 23.50 -6.84
N GLN A 302 2.00 23.22 -5.73
CA GLN A 302 1.45 23.44 -4.39
C GLN A 302 1.35 24.94 -4.10
N ALA A 303 0.18 25.39 -3.65
CA ALA A 303 -0.03 26.78 -3.28
C ALA A 303 0.93 27.22 -2.16
N LEU A 304 1.41 28.47 -2.25
CA LEU A 304 2.24 29.07 -1.21
C LEU A 304 1.49 29.14 0.13
N PRO A 305 2.17 28.97 1.28
CA PRO A 305 1.57 29.26 2.57
C PRO A 305 1.03 30.70 2.59
N GLN A 306 -0.21 30.90 3.07
CA GLN A 306 -0.68 32.25 3.31
C GLN A 306 0.22 32.93 4.35
N PRO A 307 0.63 34.20 4.15
CA PRO A 307 1.37 34.91 5.17
C PRO A 307 0.54 34.96 6.44
N LEU A 308 1.15 34.61 7.58
CA LEU A 308 0.51 34.71 8.89
C LEU A 308 -0.06 36.13 9.06
N PRO A 309 -1.29 36.30 9.58
CA PRO A 309 -1.83 37.62 9.85
C PRO A 309 -0.87 38.36 10.80
N PRO A 310 -0.63 39.68 10.61
CA PRO A 310 0.45 40.40 11.27
C PRO A 310 0.40 40.38 12.81
N ASN A 311 -0.76 40.03 13.39
CA ASN A 311 -0.96 39.91 14.82
C ASN A 311 -0.45 38.59 15.43
N ALA A 312 -0.12 37.58 14.63
CA ALA A 312 0.35 36.28 15.13
C ALA A 312 1.67 36.36 15.90
N LEU A 313 2.56 37.29 15.53
CA LEU A 313 3.86 37.51 16.19
C LEU A 313 3.78 38.37 17.47
N LEU A 314 2.62 38.97 17.78
CA LEU A 314 2.46 39.79 18.99
C LEU A 314 2.06 38.97 20.24
N LEU A 315 1.61 37.73 20.06
CA LEU A 315 1.17 36.89 21.19
C LEU A 315 2.33 36.20 21.94
N GLU A 316 3.48 35.96 21.29
CA GLU A 316 4.67 35.42 21.96
C GLU A 316 5.46 36.48 22.75
N ALA A 317 5.29 37.78 22.42
CA ALA A 317 6.02 38.87 23.08
C ALA A 317 5.42 39.31 24.44
N SER A 318 4.33 38.67 24.89
CA SER A 318 3.48 39.17 25.98
C SER A 318 3.55 38.36 27.29
N PHE A 319 4.56 37.50 27.47
CA PHE A 319 4.76 36.70 28.69
C PHE A 319 6.16 36.83 29.29
N SER A 320 6.53 38.04 29.76
CA SER A 320 7.78 38.24 30.49
C SER A 320 7.72 39.32 31.58
N SER A 321 6.80 39.21 32.54
CA SER A 321 7.01 39.73 33.91
C SER A 321 5.86 39.36 34.86
N ASP A 322 5.94 38.20 35.52
CA ASP A 322 5.83 38.21 36.98
C ASP A 322 6.43 36.94 37.61
N ARG A 323 6.96 37.06 38.84
CA ARG A 323 7.57 35.96 39.60
C ARG A 323 6.87 35.79 40.94
N SER A 324 6.19 34.65 41.13
CA SER A 324 6.08 34.02 42.45
C SER A 324 5.73 32.52 42.36
N ASP A 325 6.64 31.72 42.90
CA ASP A 325 6.42 30.51 43.70
C ASP A 325 5.67 29.25 43.19
N ILE A 326 6.50 28.21 43.04
CA ILE A 326 6.33 26.81 43.54
C ILE A 326 5.92 25.69 42.55
N SER A 327 6.75 24.64 42.58
CA SER A 327 6.57 23.25 42.12
C SER A 327 6.57 22.91 40.62
N THR A 328 7.69 22.35 40.17
CA THR A 328 7.87 21.61 38.91
C THR A 328 7.56 20.11 39.02
N PRO A 329 6.92 19.49 38.01
CA PRO A 329 7.17 18.13 37.55
C PRO A 329 8.02 18.12 36.24
N PRO A 330 8.55 16.96 35.79
CA PRO A 330 9.74 16.92 34.94
C PRO A 330 9.51 17.07 33.42
N HIS A 331 10.59 17.45 32.72
CA HIS A 331 10.70 17.67 31.28
C HIS A 331 10.07 16.59 30.39
N ALA A 332 9.25 17.03 29.43
CA ALA A 332 9.01 16.31 28.19
C ALA A 332 10.20 16.51 27.21
N PRO A 333 10.63 15.48 26.46
CA PRO A 333 11.66 15.63 25.43
C PRO A 333 11.11 16.35 24.19
N PRO A 334 11.96 17.03 23.39
CA PRO A 334 11.53 17.67 22.15
C PRO A 334 11.09 16.63 21.10
N THR A 335 9.94 16.86 20.47
CA THR A 335 9.40 16.02 19.39
C THR A 335 10.16 16.24 18.07
N PRO A 336 10.46 15.18 17.30
CA PRO A 336 11.00 15.31 15.95
C PRO A 336 9.94 15.89 14.99
N ARG A 337 10.35 16.79 14.08
CA ARG A 337 9.47 17.32 13.02
C ARG A 337 9.42 16.37 11.81
N PRO A 338 8.27 16.21 11.14
CA PRO A 338 8.19 15.50 9.87
C PRO A 338 8.81 16.32 8.72
N ILE A 339 9.46 15.64 7.78
CA ILE A 339 10.12 16.26 6.62
C ILE A 339 9.07 16.61 5.55
N ALA A 340 9.05 17.88 5.10
CA ALA A 340 8.22 18.29 3.98
C ALA A 340 8.87 17.89 2.64
N VAL A 341 8.11 17.20 1.78
CA VAL A 341 8.55 16.85 0.42
C VAL A 341 8.28 18.03 -0.51
N SER A 342 9.31 18.80 -0.83
CA SER A 342 9.30 19.84 -1.87
C SER A 342 10.05 19.34 -3.10
N PHE A 343 9.71 19.84 -4.30
CA PHE A 343 10.44 19.51 -5.53
C PHE A 343 11.93 19.89 -5.46
N SER A 344 12.34 20.76 -4.53
CA SER A 344 13.69 21.33 -4.44
C SER A 344 14.56 20.80 -3.27
N SER A 345 14.18 19.77 -2.51
CA SER A 345 14.93 19.35 -1.31
C SER A 345 16.19 18.48 -1.60
N THR A 346 17.22 19.12 -2.18
CA THR A 346 18.58 18.59 -2.26
C THR A 346 19.40 18.97 -1.03
N HIS A 347 19.52 18.08 -0.04
CA HIS A 347 20.55 18.22 1.00
C HIS A 347 21.93 17.86 0.44
N SER A 348 22.87 18.80 0.55
CA SER A 348 24.28 18.55 0.25
C SER A 348 24.92 17.73 1.37
N SER A 349 25.55 16.61 1.02
CA SER A 349 26.28 15.74 1.95
C SER A 349 27.59 16.40 2.39
N ALA A 350 27.63 16.92 3.63
CA ALA A 350 28.85 17.28 4.32
C ALA A 350 29.07 16.31 5.50
N THR A 351 30.28 15.75 5.60
CA THR A 351 30.62 14.70 6.56
C THR A 351 30.71 15.16 8.01
N SER A 352 29.89 14.58 8.89
CA SER A 352 30.21 14.43 10.31
C SER A 352 29.54 13.16 10.88
N LYS A 353 30.33 12.31 11.53
CA LYS A 353 29.85 11.06 12.14
C LYS A 353 29.28 11.36 13.53
N SER A 354 28.02 11.00 13.78
CA SER A 354 27.51 10.76 15.14
C SER A 354 26.37 9.76 15.12
N THR A 355 26.49 8.69 15.91
CA THR A 355 25.52 7.60 16.01
C THR A 355 24.37 7.93 16.98
N SER A 356 23.12 7.89 16.52
CA SER A 356 21.97 7.57 17.37
C SER A 356 20.79 7.04 16.54
N SER A 357 20.32 5.85 16.89
CA SER A 357 19.15 5.21 16.28
C SER A 357 17.88 5.55 17.06
N ARG A 358 16.84 6.00 16.35
CA ARG A 358 15.45 5.98 16.84
C ARG A 358 14.46 6.25 15.71
N GLU A 359 13.66 5.26 15.38
CA GLU A 359 12.46 5.40 14.55
C GLU A 359 11.36 6.09 15.35
N SER A 360 10.56 6.96 14.71
CA SER A 360 9.40 7.60 15.34
C SER A 360 8.17 7.44 14.45
N SER A 361 7.24 6.60 14.90
CA SER A 361 5.93 6.40 14.30
C SER A 361 5.01 7.61 14.53
N LEU A 362 4.38 8.11 13.47
CA LEU A 362 3.18 8.96 13.56
C LEU A 362 1.96 8.06 13.35
N PHE A 363 0.91 8.27 14.16
CA PHE A 363 -0.34 7.47 14.31
C PHE A 363 -0.39 6.43 15.45
N SER A 364 -0.32 6.92 16.69
CA SER A 364 -0.99 6.30 17.84
C SER A 364 -1.22 7.34 18.96
N SER A 365 -2.49 7.63 19.26
CA SER A 365 -3.04 8.01 20.58
C SER A 365 -4.42 8.67 20.41
N ILE A 366 -5.48 7.87 20.52
CA ILE A 366 -6.81 8.34 20.93
C ILE A 366 -7.18 7.46 22.13
N ASP A 367 -7.10 8.03 23.33
CA ASP A 367 -7.71 7.44 24.52
C ASP A 367 -9.14 7.98 24.65
N GLY A 368 -10.09 7.08 24.89
CA GLY A 368 -11.50 7.43 25.04
C GLY A 368 -11.86 7.89 26.45
N SER A 369 -12.76 8.87 26.53
CA SER A 369 -13.65 9.03 27.69
C SER A 369 -15.05 9.41 27.21
N ALA A 370 -16.06 9.06 27.99
CA ALA A 370 -17.41 8.81 27.48
C ALA A 370 -18.48 9.80 27.97
N PHE A 371 -19.55 9.93 27.15
CA PHE A 371 -20.89 10.44 27.48
C PHE A 371 -21.04 11.86 28.07
N THR A 372 -21.65 12.77 27.28
CA THR A 372 -22.96 13.38 27.63
C THR A 372 -23.60 14.12 26.44
N GLN A 373 -24.91 13.90 26.20
CA GLN A 373 -25.82 14.88 25.56
C GLN A 373 -26.21 15.95 26.62
N PRO A 374 -26.70 17.17 26.29
CA PRO A 374 -27.74 17.40 25.25
C PRO A 374 -27.81 18.79 24.56
N THR A 375 -28.89 18.98 23.78
CA THR A 375 -29.60 20.25 23.41
C THR A 375 -28.96 21.29 22.47
N SER A 376 -29.72 21.61 21.42
CA SER A 376 -29.66 22.84 20.61
C SER A 376 -30.21 24.07 21.36
N PRO A 377 -29.77 25.30 21.03
CA PRO A 377 -30.68 26.19 20.29
C PRO A 377 -30.04 27.15 19.24
N ALA A 378 -30.91 27.54 18.29
CA ALA A 378 -30.98 28.70 17.38
C ALA A 378 -29.81 29.69 17.11
N ASP A 379 -29.72 30.05 15.83
CA ASP A 379 -29.44 31.36 15.22
C ASP A 379 -28.22 32.21 15.64
N PHE A 380 -27.28 32.40 14.70
CA PHE A 380 -26.78 33.74 14.32
C PHE A 380 -26.16 33.73 12.89
N SER A 381 -26.81 34.44 11.96
CA SER A 381 -26.20 35.09 10.78
C SER A 381 -25.75 36.52 11.19
N PRO A 382 -24.85 37.26 10.47
CA PRO A 382 -24.83 37.37 9.01
C PRO A 382 -23.48 37.74 8.31
N CYS A 383 -23.62 38.10 7.02
CA CYS A 383 -22.74 38.98 6.21
C CYS A 383 -21.50 38.39 5.49
N SER A 384 -21.72 38.01 4.23
CA SER A 384 -20.74 38.19 3.15
C SER A 384 -20.66 39.67 2.72
N PRO A 385 -19.50 40.16 2.25
CA PRO A 385 -19.43 41.34 1.40
C PRO A 385 -19.27 40.92 -0.08
N ALA A 386 -20.29 41.19 -0.89
CA ALA A 386 -20.13 41.24 -2.33
C ALA A 386 -19.72 42.66 -2.76
N LEU A 387 -18.73 42.79 -3.64
CA LEU A 387 -18.49 44.02 -4.40
C LEU A 387 -18.23 43.64 -5.86
N SER A 388 -19.16 44.01 -6.73
CA SER A 388 -19.08 43.89 -8.18
C SER A 388 -18.94 45.26 -8.83
N CYS A 389 -18.15 45.36 -9.89
CA CYS A 389 -18.18 46.43 -10.90
C CYS A 389 -17.21 46.03 -12.04
N CYS A 390 -17.52 46.10 -13.34
CA CYS A 390 -18.79 46.11 -14.09
C CYS A 390 -18.49 45.57 -15.52
N THR A 391 -19.51 45.12 -16.24
CA THR A 391 -19.43 44.67 -17.66
C THR A 391 -19.38 45.87 -18.64
N THR A 392 -18.89 45.72 -19.87
CA THR A 392 -19.54 45.16 -21.09
C THR A 392 -18.45 44.69 -22.08
N ASP A 393 -18.66 43.86 -23.12
CA ASP A 393 -19.84 43.64 -23.97
C ASP A 393 -20.01 42.18 -24.47
N THR A 394 -21.18 41.89 -25.03
CA THR A 394 -21.64 40.57 -25.52
C THR A 394 -20.89 39.97 -26.72
N LEU A 395 -20.58 38.66 -26.67
CA LEU A 395 -20.90 37.70 -27.75
C LEU A 395 -20.82 36.24 -27.28
N SER A 396 -21.68 35.40 -27.86
CA SER A 396 -21.82 33.97 -27.56
C SER A 396 -20.65 33.13 -28.10
N SER A 397 -20.13 32.20 -27.28
CA SER A 397 -19.32 31.07 -27.76
C SER A 397 -19.53 29.86 -26.86
N GLU A 398 -19.66 28.69 -27.48
CA GLU A 398 -19.73 27.39 -26.82
C GLU A 398 -18.43 27.10 -26.07
N THR A 399 -18.51 26.47 -24.90
CA THR A 399 -17.34 25.91 -24.22
C THR A 399 -16.97 24.59 -24.88
N PRO A 400 -15.70 24.38 -25.30
CA PRO A 400 -15.29 23.11 -25.85
C PRO A 400 -15.35 22.04 -24.75
N HIS A 401 -16.13 20.98 -24.97
CA HIS A 401 -16.14 19.82 -24.09
C HIS A 401 -14.75 19.16 -24.08
N VAL A 402 -13.96 19.44 -23.05
CA VAL A 402 -12.73 18.71 -22.77
C VAL A 402 -13.12 17.28 -22.42
N VAL A 403 -12.99 16.37 -23.39
CA VAL A 403 -13.24 14.94 -23.19
C VAL A 403 -12.23 14.42 -22.17
N LYS A 404 -12.70 14.14 -20.95
CA LYS A 404 -11.87 13.52 -19.91
C LYS A 404 -11.44 12.13 -20.40
N LYS A 405 -10.12 11.89 -20.47
CA LYS A 405 -9.60 10.54 -20.74
C LYS A 405 -10.07 9.60 -19.60
N PRO A 406 -10.51 8.36 -19.90
CA PRO A 406 -10.92 7.43 -18.85
C PRO A 406 -9.74 7.09 -17.95
N LEU A 407 -10.01 6.91 -16.65
CA LEU A 407 -8.99 6.64 -15.64
C LEU A 407 -8.42 5.21 -15.75
N TYR A 408 -9.16 4.31 -16.41
CA TYR A 408 -8.84 2.91 -16.56
C TYR A 408 -8.97 2.44 -18.02
N ILE A 409 -8.50 1.23 -18.29
CA ILE A 409 -8.68 0.50 -19.56
C ILE A 409 -9.26 -0.87 -19.22
N VAL A 410 -10.23 -1.32 -20.00
CA VAL A 410 -10.82 -2.66 -19.87
C VAL A 410 -10.24 -3.54 -20.96
N ASP A 411 -9.55 -4.61 -20.58
CA ASP A 411 -9.11 -5.65 -21.50
C ASP A 411 -10.02 -6.89 -21.40
N SER A 412 -10.85 -7.08 -22.42
CA SER A 412 -11.75 -8.23 -22.54
C SER A 412 -11.12 -9.42 -23.27
N SER A 413 -9.94 -9.28 -23.88
CA SER A 413 -9.32 -10.36 -24.67
C SER A 413 -9.07 -11.62 -23.84
N ALA A 414 -8.72 -11.43 -22.56
CA ALA A 414 -8.51 -12.52 -21.61
C ALA A 414 -9.82 -13.12 -21.05
N ALA A 415 -10.99 -12.52 -21.30
CA ALA A 415 -12.30 -12.94 -20.78
C ALA A 415 -13.13 -13.77 -21.77
N GLU A 416 -12.80 -13.75 -23.07
CA GLU A 416 -13.55 -14.46 -24.11
C GLU A 416 -13.39 -15.99 -24.09
N SER A 417 -12.45 -16.53 -23.30
CA SER A 417 -12.16 -17.97 -23.27
C SER A 417 -13.24 -18.85 -22.63
N THR A 418 -14.23 -18.28 -21.93
CA THR A 418 -15.15 -19.06 -21.07
C THR A 418 -16.62 -18.59 -21.08
N SER A 419 -17.22 -18.33 -22.26
CA SER A 419 -18.66 -18.01 -22.36
C SER A 419 -19.54 -19.24 -22.65
N MET A 420 -19.78 -20.09 -21.65
CA MET A 420 -20.80 -21.15 -21.69
C MET A 420 -22.00 -20.81 -20.78
N GLY A 421 -22.83 -19.85 -21.22
CA GLY A 421 -24.24 -19.75 -20.80
C GLY A 421 -24.56 -19.20 -19.41
N VAL A 422 -23.70 -18.36 -18.80
CA VAL A 422 -24.00 -17.65 -17.53
C VAL A 422 -23.88 -16.13 -17.74
N ALA A 423 -24.39 -15.34 -16.78
CA ALA A 423 -24.51 -13.88 -16.77
C ALA A 423 -23.31 -13.12 -17.39
N PRO A 424 -23.53 -11.95 -18.02
CA PRO A 424 -22.50 -11.23 -18.77
C PRO A 424 -21.25 -10.96 -17.92
N SER A 425 -20.07 -11.19 -18.48
CA SER A 425 -18.76 -11.11 -17.80
C SER A 425 -18.48 -9.77 -17.10
N HIS A 426 -19.10 -8.68 -17.56
CA HIS A 426 -19.07 -7.37 -16.91
C HIS A 426 -19.81 -7.30 -15.56
N SER A 427 -20.58 -8.32 -15.18
CA SER A 427 -21.43 -8.29 -13.97
C SER A 427 -20.65 -8.36 -12.66
N LEU A 428 -19.44 -8.91 -12.63
CA LEU A 428 -18.64 -9.06 -11.40
C LEU A 428 -17.93 -7.75 -10.98
N ILE A 429 -17.78 -6.79 -11.90
CA ILE A 429 -17.15 -5.51 -11.62
C ILE A 429 -18.17 -4.41 -11.95
N PRO A 430 -18.69 -3.67 -10.95
CA PRO A 430 -19.60 -2.57 -11.21
C PRO A 430 -18.85 -1.39 -11.86
N LEU A 431 -18.66 -1.45 -13.18
CA LEU A 431 -17.93 -0.45 -13.96
C LEU A 431 -18.50 0.97 -13.74
N HIS A 432 -19.81 1.07 -13.51
CA HIS A 432 -20.49 2.33 -13.18
C HIS A 432 -20.08 2.94 -11.82
N GLU A 433 -19.51 2.17 -10.89
CA GLU A 433 -18.86 2.70 -9.68
C GLU A 433 -17.41 3.09 -9.96
N ILE A 434 -16.71 2.36 -10.85
CA ILE A 434 -15.37 2.73 -11.32
C ILE A 434 -15.40 4.05 -12.11
N ASP A 435 -16.45 4.30 -12.88
CA ASP A 435 -16.68 5.57 -13.61
C ASP A 435 -16.92 6.77 -12.68
N LYS A 436 -17.27 6.54 -11.40
CA LYS A 436 -17.40 7.59 -10.37
C LYS A 436 -16.07 7.94 -9.69
N LEU A 437 -15.02 7.16 -9.93
CA LEU A 437 -13.68 7.45 -9.42
C LEU A 437 -13.14 8.76 -10.03
N ASN A 438 -12.20 9.38 -9.32
CA ASN A 438 -11.56 10.64 -9.74
C ASN A 438 -10.03 10.46 -9.74
N GLU A 439 -9.28 11.49 -10.16
CA GLU A 439 -7.82 11.38 -10.31
C GLU A 439 -7.09 10.97 -8.99
N ARG A 440 -7.67 11.31 -7.82
CA ARG A 440 -7.16 10.86 -6.51
C ARG A 440 -7.18 9.34 -6.37
N SER A 441 -8.15 8.67 -6.97
CA SER A 441 -8.22 7.21 -6.98
C SER A 441 -7.02 6.61 -7.70
N LEU A 442 -6.54 7.23 -8.79
CA LEU A 442 -5.30 6.79 -9.47
C LEU A 442 -4.04 7.07 -8.64
N ALA A 443 -4.00 8.16 -7.88
CA ALA A 443 -2.93 8.40 -6.92
C ALA A 443 -2.87 7.29 -5.85
N MET A 444 -4.02 6.78 -5.40
CA MET A 444 -4.09 5.63 -4.48
C MET A 444 -3.67 4.30 -5.15
N GLN A 445 -4.04 4.05 -6.41
CA GLN A 445 -3.58 2.85 -7.15
C GLN A 445 -2.07 2.86 -7.37
N LEU A 446 -1.49 4.03 -7.69
CA LEU A 446 -0.03 4.19 -7.76
C LEU A 446 0.61 4.00 -6.39
N TYR A 447 0.07 4.62 -5.34
CA TYR A 447 0.58 4.48 -3.97
C TYR A 447 0.63 3.01 -3.53
N TRP A 448 -0.43 2.23 -3.81
CA TRP A 448 -0.45 0.79 -3.53
C TRP A 448 0.67 0.04 -4.26
N SER A 449 0.79 0.26 -5.56
CA SER A 449 1.74 -0.47 -6.40
C SER A 449 3.19 -0.12 -6.05
N TYR A 450 3.47 1.16 -5.76
CA TYR A 450 4.77 1.63 -5.28
C TYR A 450 5.13 1.06 -3.89
N GLN A 451 4.19 1.05 -2.93
CA GLN A 451 4.45 0.49 -1.60
C GLN A 451 4.65 -1.03 -1.66
N SER A 452 3.99 -1.74 -2.58
CA SER A 452 4.21 -3.16 -2.82
C SER A 452 5.62 -3.47 -3.34
N VAL A 453 6.23 -2.57 -4.13
CA VAL A 453 7.66 -2.64 -4.49
C VAL A 453 8.55 -2.47 -3.25
N LEU A 454 8.26 -1.49 -2.39
CA LEU A 454 9.03 -1.27 -1.16
C LEU A 454 8.90 -2.42 -0.15
N ALA A 455 7.75 -3.10 -0.08
CA ALA A 455 7.57 -4.29 0.73
C ALA A 455 8.55 -5.42 0.35
N CYS A 456 9.04 -5.43 -0.90
CA CYS A 456 10.01 -6.39 -1.42
C CYS A 456 11.49 -5.92 -1.30
N GLN A 457 11.77 -4.79 -0.63
CA GLN A 457 13.10 -4.15 -0.57
C GLN A 457 14.22 -5.13 -0.21
N GLU A 458 14.02 -5.97 0.80
CA GLU A 458 15.05 -6.89 1.28
C GLU A 458 15.24 -8.08 0.35
N ALA A 459 14.17 -8.57 -0.29
CA ALA A 459 14.27 -9.57 -1.35
C ALA A 459 15.03 -9.01 -2.57
N MET A 460 14.79 -7.76 -2.98
CA MET A 460 15.54 -7.09 -4.04
C MET A 460 17.03 -6.92 -3.69
N TYR A 461 17.35 -6.68 -2.42
CA TYR A 461 18.75 -6.64 -1.96
C TYR A 461 19.41 -8.03 -2.02
N GLU A 462 18.69 -9.10 -1.69
CA GLU A 462 19.17 -10.47 -1.85
C GLU A 462 19.48 -10.82 -3.32
N GLU A 463 18.61 -10.43 -4.26
CA GLU A 463 18.87 -10.57 -5.70
C GLU A 463 20.11 -9.76 -6.16
N LEU A 464 20.31 -8.55 -5.61
CA LEU A 464 21.46 -7.71 -5.93
C LEU A 464 22.77 -8.31 -5.39
N VAL A 465 22.76 -8.87 -4.18
CA VAL A 465 23.90 -9.56 -3.59
C VAL A 465 24.24 -10.82 -4.38
N ASP A 466 23.24 -11.59 -4.83
CA ASP A 466 23.47 -12.74 -5.72
C ASP A 466 24.09 -12.31 -7.05
N ARG A 467 23.50 -11.31 -7.75
CA ARG A 467 24.07 -10.82 -9.01
C ARG A 467 25.48 -10.27 -8.85
N THR A 468 25.78 -9.61 -7.74
CA THR A 468 27.13 -9.09 -7.44
C THR A 468 28.15 -10.23 -7.26
N ARG A 469 27.73 -11.41 -6.80
CA ARG A 469 28.60 -12.58 -6.60
C ARG A 469 28.71 -13.46 -7.86
N ASN A 470 27.59 -13.67 -8.55
CA ASN A 470 27.42 -14.72 -9.55
C ASN A 470 27.17 -14.21 -10.98
N ARG A 471 26.74 -12.94 -11.16
CA ARG A 471 26.22 -12.40 -12.43
C ARG A 471 26.66 -10.95 -12.69
N THR A 472 27.90 -10.61 -12.35
CA THR A 472 28.43 -9.22 -12.38
C THR A 472 28.26 -8.50 -13.72
N GLY A 473 28.33 -9.23 -14.84
CA GLY A 473 28.11 -8.67 -16.19
C GLY A 473 26.72 -8.09 -16.41
N GLU A 474 25.69 -8.56 -15.70
CA GLU A 474 24.32 -8.01 -15.78
C GLU A 474 24.24 -6.62 -15.14
N LEU A 475 25.04 -6.36 -14.11
CA LEU A 475 25.02 -5.11 -13.32
C LEU A 475 25.71 -3.95 -14.04
N ALA A 476 26.72 -4.24 -14.88
CA ALA A 476 27.43 -3.24 -15.68
C ALA A 476 26.49 -2.46 -16.63
N ALA A 477 25.47 -3.14 -17.20
CA ALA A 477 24.47 -2.51 -18.05
C ALA A 477 23.63 -1.44 -17.33
N PHE A 478 23.53 -1.52 -16.00
CA PHE A 478 22.81 -0.57 -15.16
C PHE A 478 23.70 0.53 -14.57
N GLY A 479 24.99 0.57 -14.93
CA GLY A 479 25.97 1.47 -14.30
C GLY A 479 26.27 1.13 -12.84
N TRP A 480 25.99 -0.12 -12.41
CA TRP A 480 26.33 -0.58 -11.06
C TRP A 480 27.76 -1.13 -11.07
N GLU A 481 28.72 -0.27 -10.72
CA GLU A 481 30.13 -0.60 -10.61
C GLU A 481 30.37 -1.61 -9.47
N THR A 482 30.69 -2.85 -9.84
CA THR A 482 31.09 -3.91 -8.92
C THR A 482 32.59 -3.80 -8.58
N ASP A 483 32.96 -2.76 -7.83
CA ASP A 483 34.28 -2.71 -7.19
C ASP A 483 34.41 -3.91 -6.25
N GLN A 484 35.41 -4.76 -6.49
CA GLN A 484 35.65 -5.98 -5.69
C GLN A 484 36.03 -5.67 -4.23
N ASP A 485 36.45 -4.43 -3.96
CA ASP A 485 36.87 -3.94 -2.65
C ASP A 485 35.73 -3.26 -1.84
N LEU A 486 34.54 -3.08 -2.41
CA LEU A 486 33.40 -2.51 -1.65
C LEU A 486 32.95 -3.47 -0.57
N SER A 487 32.87 -2.97 0.66
CA SER A 487 32.26 -3.71 1.75
C SER A 487 30.77 -3.95 1.51
N GLU A 488 30.22 -5.03 2.06
CA GLU A 488 28.78 -5.32 2.01
C GLU A 488 27.93 -4.15 2.54
N LEU A 489 28.48 -3.41 3.52
CA LEU A 489 27.86 -2.21 4.08
C LEU A 489 27.76 -1.06 3.06
N GLU A 490 28.81 -0.82 2.25
CA GLU A 490 28.80 0.22 1.23
C GLU A 490 27.90 -0.15 0.05
N SER A 491 27.87 -1.44 -0.33
CA SER A 491 26.90 -1.96 -1.32
C SER A 491 25.46 -1.75 -0.84
N ARG A 492 25.17 -2.05 0.44
CA ARG A 492 23.87 -1.78 1.05
C ARG A 492 23.51 -0.29 1.03
N THR A 493 24.42 0.60 1.43
CA THR A 493 24.17 2.05 1.39
C THR A 493 23.93 2.56 -0.04
N LYS A 494 24.66 2.06 -1.05
CA LYS A 494 24.39 2.36 -2.47
C LYS A 494 22.97 1.93 -2.88
N PHE A 495 22.52 0.74 -2.46
CA PHE A 495 21.17 0.24 -2.73
C PHE A 495 20.08 1.07 -2.04
N GLU A 496 20.24 1.40 -0.76
CA GLU A 496 19.31 2.24 0.00
C GLU A 496 19.13 3.62 -0.66
N ILE A 497 20.21 4.23 -1.18
CA ILE A 497 20.15 5.49 -1.94
C ILE A 497 19.30 5.35 -3.23
N LEU A 498 19.33 4.20 -3.91
CA LEU A 498 18.46 3.96 -5.07
C LEU A 498 16.99 3.87 -4.64
N VAL A 499 16.70 3.13 -3.57
CA VAL A 499 15.34 2.97 -3.05
C VAL A 499 14.77 4.30 -2.55
N ASP A 500 15.56 5.10 -1.81
CA ASP A 500 15.17 6.45 -1.36
C ASP A 500 15.00 7.46 -2.50
N ARG A 501 15.70 7.27 -3.62
CA ARG A 501 15.48 8.06 -4.85
C ARG A 501 14.13 7.70 -5.48
N TYR A 502 13.87 6.40 -5.68
CA TYR A 502 12.59 5.89 -6.21
C TYR A 502 11.40 6.32 -5.34
N LYS A 503 11.53 6.19 -4.02
CA LYS A 503 10.56 6.66 -3.01
C LYS A 503 10.22 8.15 -3.15
N ARG A 504 11.23 9.02 -3.27
CA ARG A 504 11.00 10.46 -3.43
C ARG A 504 10.34 10.81 -4.76
N ASP A 505 10.77 10.20 -5.85
CA ASP A 505 10.19 10.45 -7.17
C ASP A 505 8.72 9.97 -7.23
N MET A 506 8.43 8.82 -6.60
CA MET A 506 7.06 8.31 -6.45
C MET A 506 6.21 9.22 -5.57
N GLN A 507 6.70 9.66 -4.42
CA GLN A 507 5.98 10.61 -3.56
C GLN A 507 5.68 11.92 -4.30
N ALA A 508 6.63 12.44 -5.08
CA ALA A 508 6.41 13.60 -5.93
C ALA A 508 5.33 13.35 -7.00
N ARG A 509 5.33 12.18 -7.66
CA ARG A 509 4.33 11.84 -8.67
C ARG A 509 2.93 11.60 -8.08
N ILE A 510 2.83 10.95 -6.93
CA ILE A 510 1.55 10.67 -6.25
C ILE A 510 0.95 11.96 -5.68
N SER A 511 1.77 12.82 -5.05
CA SER A 511 1.35 14.11 -4.46
C SER A 511 0.01 14.06 -3.68
N LEU A 512 -0.06 13.18 -2.66
CA LEU A 512 -1.25 12.99 -1.82
C LEU A 512 -1.81 14.29 -1.21
N TRP A 513 -1.01 15.34 -1.08
CA TRP A 513 -1.45 16.65 -0.60
C TRP A 513 -2.57 17.26 -1.47
N CYS A 514 -2.58 17.02 -2.79
CA CYS A 514 -3.67 17.47 -3.68
C CYS A 514 -4.97 16.81 -3.26
N SER A 515 -4.92 15.49 -3.03
CA SER A 515 -6.07 14.68 -2.63
C SER A 515 -6.65 15.12 -1.29
N LEU A 516 -5.79 15.46 -0.33
CA LEU A 516 -6.18 15.93 1.00
C LEU A 516 -6.78 17.36 0.96
N ALA A 517 -6.18 18.28 0.20
CA ALA A 517 -6.70 19.64 0.04
C ALA A 517 -8.12 19.65 -0.54
N GLU A 518 -8.39 18.81 -1.55
CA GLU A 518 -9.73 18.62 -2.11
C GLU A 518 -10.74 17.96 -1.15
N LEU A 519 -10.27 17.28 -0.11
CA LEU A 519 -11.11 16.75 0.97
C LEU A 519 -11.34 17.78 2.09
N GLY A 520 -10.91 19.04 1.92
CA GLY A 520 -11.07 20.10 2.91
C GLY A 520 -10.07 20.03 4.07
N TRP A 521 -9.04 19.18 3.99
CA TRP A 521 -7.96 19.18 4.98
C TRP A 521 -7.11 20.43 4.80
N SER A 522 -6.74 21.06 5.92
CA SER A 522 -5.72 22.11 5.88
C SER A 522 -4.41 21.53 5.36
N VAL A 523 -3.90 22.12 4.28
CA VAL A 523 -2.58 21.76 3.74
C VAL A 523 -1.55 21.95 4.87
N PRO A 524 -0.74 20.93 5.21
CA PRO A 524 0.25 21.06 6.26
C PRO A 524 1.15 22.27 5.99
N PRO A 525 1.42 23.12 7.00
CA PRO A 525 2.24 24.31 6.80
C PRO A 525 3.63 23.88 6.30
N ARG A 526 3.95 24.22 5.04
CA ARG A 526 5.31 24.04 4.51
C ARG A 526 6.26 24.92 5.33
N GLU A 527 7.49 24.44 5.55
CA GLU A 527 8.55 25.32 6.02
C GLU A 527 8.74 26.47 5.01
N ALA A 528 9.12 27.65 5.50
CA ALA A 528 9.22 28.85 4.69
C ALA A 528 10.39 28.72 3.70
N MET A 529 10.10 28.27 2.47
CA MET A 529 11.08 28.15 1.41
C MET A 529 11.69 29.50 1.06
N SER A 530 12.99 29.49 0.79
CA SER A 530 13.70 30.62 0.23
C SER A 530 13.18 30.99 -1.16
N LYS A 531 13.40 32.25 -1.57
CA LYS A 531 13.10 32.70 -2.93
C LYS A 531 13.78 31.86 -4.00
N ALA A 532 14.94 31.25 -3.71
CA ALA A 532 15.65 30.38 -4.63
C ALA A 532 14.93 29.04 -4.83
N GLU A 533 14.47 28.41 -3.74
CA GLU A 533 13.73 27.13 -3.80
C GLU A 533 12.38 27.29 -4.51
N LEU A 534 11.69 28.43 -4.32
CA LEU A 534 10.45 28.73 -5.06
C LEU A 534 10.67 28.85 -6.57
N VAL A 535 11.73 29.56 -6.98
CA VAL A 535 12.09 29.70 -8.39
C VAL A 535 12.52 28.35 -8.99
N GLU A 536 13.19 27.51 -8.21
CA GLU A 536 13.60 26.17 -8.64
C GLU A 536 12.40 25.20 -8.75
N GLU A 537 11.46 25.21 -7.81
CA GLU A 537 10.20 24.45 -7.87
C GLU A 537 9.37 24.84 -9.09
N GLU A 538 9.23 26.14 -9.38
CA GLU A 538 8.55 26.61 -10.59
C GLU A 538 9.31 26.24 -11.87
N ARG A 539 10.65 26.33 -11.88
CA ARG A 539 11.50 25.91 -13.02
C ARG A 539 11.32 24.42 -13.33
N LEU A 540 11.38 23.57 -12.32
CA LEU A 540 11.21 22.12 -12.44
C LEU A 540 9.84 21.77 -13.00
N TYR A 541 8.78 22.38 -12.46
CA TYR A 541 7.42 22.13 -12.92
C TYR A 541 7.19 22.57 -14.38
N ARG A 542 7.70 23.74 -14.78
CA ARG A 542 7.65 24.19 -16.18
C ARG A 542 8.41 23.23 -17.11
N ALA A 543 9.59 22.78 -16.70
CA ALA A 543 10.38 21.81 -17.47
C ALA A 543 9.67 20.44 -17.60
N MET A 544 8.96 19.97 -16.56
CA MET A 544 8.11 18.78 -16.65
C MET A 544 6.94 18.96 -17.62
N LEU A 545 6.27 20.12 -17.61
CA LEU A 545 5.18 20.42 -18.54
C LEU A 545 5.65 20.53 -19.99
N GLU A 546 6.84 21.09 -20.23
CA GLU A 546 7.47 21.15 -21.55
C GLU A 546 7.87 19.76 -22.03
N ALA A 547 8.60 18.98 -21.21
CA ALA A 547 9.01 17.62 -21.55
C ALA A 547 7.81 16.69 -21.83
N ARG A 548 6.70 16.84 -21.08
CA ARG A 548 5.46 16.08 -21.27
C ARG A 548 4.82 16.29 -22.65
N GLN A 549 5.10 17.40 -23.35
CA GLN A 549 4.58 17.60 -24.72
C GLN A 549 5.20 16.65 -25.75
N TYR A 550 6.37 16.08 -25.42
CA TYR A 550 7.10 15.11 -26.23
C TYR A 550 7.00 13.67 -25.69
N ALA A 551 6.13 13.44 -24.71
CA ALA A 551 5.85 12.12 -24.17
C ALA A 551 5.23 11.20 -25.24
N SER A 552 5.55 9.91 -25.19
CA SER A 552 4.96 8.91 -26.06
C SER A 552 3.49 8.62 -25.68
N GLU A 553 2.70 8.08 -26.60
CA GLU A 553 1.37 7.57 -26.24
C GLU A 553 1.46 6.38 -25.26
N GLU A 554 2.55 5.60 -25.31
CA GLU A 554 2.82 4.49 -24.38
C GLU A 554 2.93 4.97 -22.92
N ASP A 555 3.64 6.09 -22.67
CA ASP A 555 3.76 6.72 -21.35
C ASP A 555 2.39 7.06 -20.69
N PHE A 556 1.33 7.20 -21.48
CA PHE A 556 -0.03 7.49 -21.02
C PHE A 556 -0.95 6.27 -20.94
N HIS A 557 -0.51 5.12 -21.45
CA HIS A 557 -1.27 3.87 -21.46
C HIS A 557 -0.68 2.81 -20.52
N THR A 558 0.60 2.89 -20.15
CA THR A 558 1.21 2.03 -19.13
C THR A 558 0.43 2.10 -17.81
N PRO A 559 -0.14 0.98 -17.33
CA PRO A 559 -0.88 0.96 -16.09
C PRO A 559 0.06 1.00 -14.89
N CYS A 560 -0.36 1.67 -13.82
CA CYS A 560 0.30 1.52 -12.52
C CYS A 560 -0.14 0.24 -11.81
N ARG A 561 -1.34 -0.27 -12.12
CA ARG A 561 -1.95 -1.45 -11.51
C ARG A 561 -2.90 -2.14 -12.48
N SER A 562 -2.90 -3.48 -12.53
CA SER A 562 -3.89 -4.30 -13.23
C SER A 562 -4.58 -5.23 -12.24
N VAL A 563 -5.91 -5.34 -12.29
CA VAL A 563 -6.69 -6.19 -11.38
C VAL A 563 -7.72 -7.03 -12.16
N ARG A 564 -8.05 -8.22 -11.64
CA ARG A 564 -9.11 -9.06 -12.20
C ARG A 564 -9.84 -9.82 -11.11
N ILE A 565 -11.15 -10.04 -11.32
CA ILE A 565 -12.00 -10.87 -10.47
C ILE A 565 -12.54 -12.05 -11.29
N PHE A 566 -12.60 -13.23 -10.67
CA PHE A 566 -13.29 -14.39 -11.23
C PHE A 566 -13.93 -15.24 -10.13
N VAL A 567 -15.02 -15.93 -10.48
CA VAL A 567 -15.86 -16.73 -9.59
C VAL A 567 -16.06 -18.11 -10.20
N GLY A 568 -16.04 -19.16 -9.38
CA GLY A 568 -16.25 -20.54 -9.80
C GLY A 568 -16.98 -21.35 -8.74
N TYR A 569 -17.68 -22.39 -9.17
CA TYR A 569 -18.54 -23.21 -8.32
C TYR A 569 -18.05 -24.67 -8.33
N LYS A 570 -18.21 -25.38 -7.21
CA LYS A 570 -18.10 -26.84 -7.18
C LYS A 570 -19.30 -27.47 -7.89
N ASP A 571 -19.10 -28.63 -8.50
CA ASP A 571 -20.20 -29.46 -9.02
C ASP A 571 -21.16 -29.87 -7.88
N LEU A 572 -22.43 -30.17 -8.24
CA LEU A 572 -23.52 -30.52 -7.32
C LEU A 572 -23.54 -32.01 -6.92
#